data_AF-A0A7R9M5Y4-F1
#
_entry.id   AF-A0A7R9M5Y4-F1
#
_cell.length_a   1.000
_cell.length_b   1.000
_cell.length_c   1.000
_cell.angle_alpha   90.00
_cell.angle_beta   90.00
_cell.angle_gamma   90.00
#
_symmetry.space_group_name_H-M   'P 1'
#
loop_
_entity.id
_entity.type
_entity.pdbx_description
1 polymer ?
#
loop_
_entity_poly.entity_id
_entity_poly.type
_entity_poly.pdbx_seq_one_letter_code
_entity_poly.pdbx_strand_id
1 'polypeptide(L)'
;MCELAHISQVLLWDPSGNNIGHCALQLSDGTYISFWPEVQYTRRDYVKKLPVKSKWSTYKQDKCAENDNGPDHKIVIENSMLSNERIRDWWLNNQYQDYCLHSNHCADVVYKAIKIGLNEGFDDKLDDIESAIKDWKDRVQSHITGDVMWFKGPSTQKLCKT
;
A
#
# COMPACT_ATOMS: atom_id res chain seq x y z
N MET A 1 -29.11 -6.07 -15.49
CA MET A 1 -28.33 -5.10 -14.69
C MET A 1 -26.91 -5.61 -14.68
N CYS A 2 -25.97 -4.92 -15.34
CA CYS A 2 -24.57 -5.29 -15.28
C CYS A 2 -24.07 -4.88 -13.90
N GLU A 3 -23.91 -5.87 -13.01
CA GLU A 3 -23.03 -5.75 -11.86
C GLU A 3 -21.68 -5.25 -12.41
N LEU A 4 -21.29 -4.03 -12.04
CA LEU A 4 -19.92 -3.60 -12.21
C LEU A 4 -19.12 -4.61 -11.40
N ALA A 5 -18.51 -5.58 -12.08
CA ALA A 5 -17.55 -6.48 -11.47
C ALA A 5 -16.53 -5.55 -10.83
N HIS A 6 -16.61 -5.39 -9.51
CA HIS A 6 -15.57 -4.75 -8.75
C HIS A 6 -14.33 -5.62 -9.00
N ILE A 7 -13.23 -5.02 -9.41
CA ILE A 7 -12.00 -5.73 -9.78
C ILE A 7 -11.00 -5.46 -8.66
N SER A 8 -10.28 -6.50 -8.25
CA SER A 8 -9.17 -6.34 -7.31
C SER A 8 -8.01 -5.61 -7.98
N GLN A 9 -7.37 -4.67 -7.29
CA GLN A 9 -6.29 -3.86 -7.86
C GLN A 9 -5.26 -3.44 -6.81
N VAL A 10 -3.98 -3.51 -7.19
CA VAL A 10 -2.90 -2.85 -6.46
C VAL A 10 -2.82 -1.41 -6.95
N LEU A 11 -2.76 -0.49 -6.01
CA LEU A 11 -2.67 0.95 -6.24
C LEU A 11 -1.29 1.41 -5.83
N LEU A 12 -0.56 2.04 -6.75
CA LEU A 12 0.79 2.53 -6.52
C LEU A 12 0.83 4.04 -6.74
N TRP A 13 1.27 4.76 -5.72
CA TRP A 13 1.67 6.16 -5.82
C TRP A 13 3.19 6.21 -5.83
N ASP A 14 3.77 6.82 -6.85
CA ASP A 14 5.21 6.95 -6.99
C ASP A 14 5.75 8.01 -6.02
N PRO A 15 6.99 7.84 -5.54
CA PRO A 15 7.66 8.88 -4.77
C PRO A 15 7.74 10.19 -5.56
N SER A 16 7.38 11.31 -4.95
CA SER A 16 7.47 12.62 -5.58
C SER A 16 7.74 13.73 -4.56
N GLY A 17 8.76 14.55 -4.82
CA GLY A 17 9.21 15.60 -3.90
C GLY A 17 9.46 15.06 -2.48
N ASN A 18 8.60 15.48 -1.55
CA ASN A 18 8.66 15.06 -0.14
C ASN A 18 7.85 13.80 0.19
N ASN A 19 7.15 13.23 -0.79
CA ASN A 19 6.39 12.00 -0.63
C ASN A 19 7.23 10.78 -1.01
N ILE A 20 7.19 9.73 -0.19
CA ILE A 20 7.83 8.43 -0.43
C ILE A 20 7.02 7.59 -1.42
N GLY A 21 5.76 7.96 -1.65
CA GLY A 21 4.81 7.14 -2.37
C GLY A 21 4.15 6.14 -1.44
N HIS A 22 3.16 5.43 -1.99
CA HIS A 22 2.38 4.47 -1.24
C HIS A 22 1.96 3.28 -2.09
N CYS A 23 1.70 2.15 -1.43
CA CYS A 23 1.19 0.94 -2.05
C CYS A 23 -0.01 0.43 -1.23
N ALA A 24 -1.13 0.21 -1.90
CA ALA A 24 -2.35 -0.30 -1.29
C ALA A 24 -3.00 -1.38 -2.16
N LEU A 25 -3.85 -2.20 -1.57
CA LEU A 25 -4.66 -3.19 -2.27
C LEU A 25 -6.14 -2.90 -2.03
N GLN A 26 -6.88 -2.78 -3.12
CA GLN A 26 -8.34 -2.72 -3.11
C GLN A 26 -8.88 -4.02 -3.66
N LEU A 27 -9.67 -4.75 -2.89
CA LEU A 27 -10.32 -5.98 -3.32
C LEU A 27 -11.67 -5.69 -3.98
N SER A 28 -12.13 -6.65 -4.76
CA SER A 28 -13.44 -6.58 -5.42
C SER A 28 -14.63 -6.56 -4.46
N ASP A 29 -14.51 -7.07 -3.24
CA ASP A 29 -15.57 -6.95 -2.23
C ASP A 29 -15.58 -5.57 -1.51
N GLY A 30 -14.70 -4.65 -1.92
CA GLY A 30 -14.54 -3.34 -1.31
C GLY A 30 -13.57 -3.29 -0.13
N THR A 31 -13.02 -4.44 0.31
CA THR A 31 -11.95 -4.47 1.32
C THR A 31 -10.76 -3.66 0.83
N TYR A 32 -10.21 -2.82 1.72
CA TYR A 32 -9.08 -1.94 1.40
C TYR A 32 -7.95 -2.14 2.41
N ILE A 33 -6.80 -2.58 1.89
CA ILE A 33 -5.59 -2.82 2.66
C ILE A 33 -4.62 -1.68 2.38
N SER A 34 -4.40 -0.89 3.42
CA SER A 34 -3.44 0.20 3.40
C SER A 34 -2.73 0.22 4.74
N PHE A 35 -1.41 0.23 4.64
CA PHE A 35 -0.53 0.03 5.76
C PHE A 35 0.41 1.22 5.87
N TRP A 36 -0.06 2.23 6.60
CA TRP A 36 0.72 3.40 6.96
C TRP A 36 1.23 3.27 8.38
N PRO A 37 2.31 3.97 8.72
CA PRO A 37 2.69 4.14 10.10
C PRO A 37 1.86 5.26 10.80
N GLU A 38 1.59 5.10 12.09
CA GLU A 38 0.60 5.90 12.83
C GLU A 38 1.05 7.34 13.14
N VAL A 39 2.36 7.57 13.28
CA VAL A 39 2.91 8.91 13.52
C VAL A 39 3.51 9.50 12.24
N GLN A 40 3.95 10.75 12.26
CA GLN A 40 4.73 11.29 11.15
C GLN A 40 6.20 10.94 11.34
N TYR A 41 6.89 10.59 10.25
CA TYR A 41 8.32 10.30 10.26
C TYR A 41 9.03 11.28 9.34
N THR A 42 10.23 11.69 9.74
CA THR A 42 11.16 12.45 8.90
C THR A 42 12.20 11.52 8.28
N ARG A 43 13.01 12.04 7.33
CA ARG A 43 14.09 11.25 6.69
C ARG A 43 15.00 10.56 7.70
N ARG A 44 15.35 11.34 8.73
CA ARG A 44 16.28 10.94 9.79
C ARG A 44 15.67 9.91 10.73
N ASP A 45 14.34 9.85 10.81
CA ASP A 45 13.64 8.82 11.56
C ASP A 45 13.71 7.47 10.83
N TYR A 46 13.78 7.43 9.49
CA TYR A 46 13.89 6.17 8.72
C TYR A 46 15.16 5.37 9.02
N VAL A 47 16.28 6.08 9.25
CA VAL A 47 17.57 5.42 9.52
C VAL A 47 17.71 5.05 11.01
N LYS A 48 16.89 5.62 11.90
CA LYS A 48 17.13 5.58 13.36
C LYS A 48 16.00 4.99 14.19
N LYS A 49 14.75 4.93 13.71
CA LYS A 49 13.61 4.56 14.55
C LYS A 49 13.10 3.15 14.28
N LEU A 50 12.93 2.48 15.41
CA LEU A 50 12.31 1.20 15.67
C LEU A 50 10.90 1.11 15.07
N PRO A 51 10.37 -0.12 14.96
CA PRO A 51 9.02 -0.36 14.51
C PRO A 51 7.99 0.57 15.19
N VAL A 52 7.11 1.11 14.36
CA VAL A 52 6.04 2.00 14.78
C VAL A 52 4.71 1.35 14.48
N LYS A 53 3.69 1.58 15.31
CA LYS A 53 2.39 0.99 15.03
C LYS A 53 1.85 1.51 13.70
N SER A 54 1.22 0.60 12.99
CA SER A 54 0.54 0.93 11.76
C SER A 54 -0.85 1.48 12.04
N LYS A 55 -1.35 2.25 11.09
CA LYS A 55 -2.68 2.81 11.09
C LYS A 55 -3.40 2.34 9.83
N TRP A 56 -4.59 1.82 10.03
CA TRP A 56 -5.52 1.52 8.94
C TRP A 56 -6.00 2.80 8.27
N SER A 57 -6.12 2.74 6.94
CA SER A 57 -6.53 3.86 6.09
C SER A 57 -7.53 3.36 5.05
N THR A 58 -8.23 4.30 4.41
CA THR A 58 -9.16 4.09 3.31
C THR A 58 -8.60 4.70 2.02
N TYR A 59 -9.13 4.32 0.86
CA TYR A 59 -8.71 4.93 -0.41
C TYR A 59 -8.78 6.47 -0.40
N LYS A 60 -9.85 7.04 0.18
CA LYS A 60 -10.00 8.50 0.27
C LYS A 60 -8.91 9.13 1.14
N GLN A 61 -8.53 8.47 2.23
CA GLN A 61 -7.46 8.95 3.12
C GLN A 61 -6.09 8.83 2.46
N ASP A 62 -5.81 7.73 1.74
CA ASP A 62 -4.56 7.56 0.98
C ASP A 62 -4.48 8.60 -0.13
N LYS A 63 -5.53 8.77 -0.92
CA LYS A 63 -5.63 9.81 -1.94
C LYS A 63 -5.36 11.20 -1.34
N CYS A 64 -5.95 11.52 -0.19
CA CYS A 64 -5.71 12.80 0.48
C CYS A 64 -4.26 12.95 0.96
N ALA A 65 -3.67 11.89 1.54
CA ALA A 65 -2.28 11.88 1.96
C ALA A 65 -1.32 12.10 0.77
N GLU A 66 -1.72 11.59 -0.39
CA GLU A 66 -1.06 11.71 -1.69
C GLU A 66 -1.44 13.00 -2.45
N ASN A 67 -1.80 14.06 -1.73
CA ASN A 67 -2.16 15.39 -2.26
C ASN A 67 -3.38 15.40 -3.20
N ASP A 68 -4.38 14.58 -2.90
CA ASP A 68 -5.59 14.36 -3.71
C ASP A 68 -5.33 13.80 -5.12
N ASN A 69 -4.12 13.30 -5.38
CA ASN A 69 -3.78 12.61 -6.62
C ASN A 69 -4.30 11.16 -6.58
N GLY A 70 -4.81 10.69 -7.73
CA GLY A 70 -5.03 9.26 -7.92
C GLY A 70 -3.70 8.49 -7.93
N PRO A 71 -3.73 7.16 -7.81
CA PRO A 71 -2.52 6.35 -7.93
C PRO A 71 -1.93 6.51 -9.34
N ASP A 72 -0.61 6.64 -9.41
CA ASP A 72 0.15 6.76 -10.65
C ASP A 72 0.08 5.49 -11.48
N HIS A 73 0.02 4.33 -10.80
CA HIS A 73 -0.14 3.03 -11.45
C HIS A 73 -1.22 2.19 -10.76
N LYS A 74 -1.91 1.39 -11.57
CA LYS A 74 -2.87 0.40 -11.09
C LYS A 74 -2.57 -0.94 -11.74
N ILE A 75 -2.38 -1.96 -10.92
CA ILE A 75 -2.23 -3.33 -11.39
C ILE A 75 -3.57 -4.03 -11.14
N VAL A 76 -4.28 -4.32 -12.22
CA VAL A 76 -5.55 -5.05 -12.18
C VAL A 76 -5.27 -6.53 -11.95
N ILE A 77 -5.98 -7.12 -10.99
CA ILE A 77 -5.92 -8.53 -10.66
C ILE A 77 -7.29 -9.15 -10.91
N GLU A 78 -7.33 -10.23 -11.68
CA GLU A 78 -8.59 -10.93 -11.96
C GLU A 78 -9.19 -11.49 -10.66
N ASN A 79 -10.51 -11.38 -10.52
CA ASN A 79 -11.20 -11.85 -9.31
C ASN A 79 -11.06 -13.35 -9.07
N SER A 80 -10.86 -14.14 -10.13
CA SER A 80 -10.58 -15.57 -10.06
C SER A 80 -9.24 -15.88 -9.38
N MET A 81 -8.28 -14.95 -9.39
CA MET A 81 -6.94 -15.16 -8.85
C MET A 81 -6.90 -15.08 -7.32
N LEU A 82 -7.79 -14.30 -6.71
CA LEU A 82 -7.71 -13.97 -5.29
C LEU A 82 -8.97 -14.41 -4.53
N SER A 83 -8.77 -15.03 -3.38
CA SER A 83 -9.79 -15.21 -2.36
C SER A 83 -9.86 -13.96 -1.46
N ASN A 84 -10.83 -13.10 -1.72
CA ASN A 84 -11.03 -11.89 -0.90
C ASN A 84 -11.23 -12.20 0.58
N GLU A 85 -11.93 -13.29 0.89
CA GLU A 85 -12.16 -13.76 2.26
C GLU A 85 -10.85 -14.07 2.99
N ARG A 86 -9.97 -14.88 2.37
CA ARG A 86 -8.65 -15.21 2.96
C ARG A 86 -7.82 -13.96 3.22
N ILE A 87 -7.83 -13.02 2.27
CA ILE A 87 -7.10 -11.76 2.40
C ILE A 87 -7.66 -10.91 3.53
N ARG A 88 -8.98 -10.72 3.57
CA ARG A 88 -9.66 -9.92 4.58
C ARG A 88 -9.44 -10.49 5.98
N ASP A 89 -9.60 -11.80 6.14
CA ASP A 89 -9.43 -12.47 7.44
C ASP A 89 -7.97 -12.39 7.91
N TRP A 90 -7.01 -12.57 6.99
CA TRP A 90 -5.61 -12.31 7.31
C TRP A 90 -5.39 -10.86 7.72
N TRP A 91 -5.92 -9.90 6.97
CA TRP A 91 -5.72 -8.48 7.23
C TRP A 91 -6.27 -8.07 8.60
N LEU A 92 -7.47 -8.53 8.97
CA LEU A 92 -8.06 -8.27 10.28
C LEU A 92 -7.17 -8.70 11.44
N ASN A 93 -6.42 -9.79 11.26
CA ASN A 93 -5.50 -10.34 12.26
C ASN A 93 -4.10 -9.72 12.22
N ASN A 94 -3.74 -8.99 11.16
CA ASN A 94 -2.37 -8.49 10.93
C ASN A 94 -2.27 -6.97 10.75
N GLN A 95 -3.39 -6.26 10.76
CA GLN A 95 -3.45 -4.80 10.55
C GLN A 95 -2.79 -3.97 11.66
N TYR A 96 -2.51 -4.55 12.83
CA TYR A 96 -1.87 -3.87 13.98
C TYR A 96 -0.44 -4.36 14.20
N GLN A 97 0.32 -4.42 13.12
CA GLN A 97 1.72 -4.80 13.15
C GLN A 97 2.64 -3.58 13.10
N ASP A 98 3.90 -3.86 13.39
CA ASP A 98 4.99 -2.93 13.43
C ASP A 98 5.42 -2.54 12.00
N TYR A 99 5.31 -1.26 11.66
CA TYR A 99 5.75 -0.70 10.40
C TYR A 99 7.25 -0.38 10.45
N CYS A 100 7.96 -0.78 9.40
CA CYS A 100 9.34 -0.41 9.15
C CYS A 100 9.54 -0.15 7.65
N LEU A 101 10.01 1.03 7.28
CA LEU A 101 10.16 1.40 5.88
C LEU A 101 11.09 0.45 5.10
N HIS A 102 12.09 -0.15 5.75
CA HIS A 102 13.05 -1.05 5.10
C HIS A 102 12.69 -2.53 5.10
N SER A 103 11.80 -2.98 5.99
CA SER A 103 11.59 -4.43 6.23
C SER A 103 10.15 -4.87 6.45
N ASN A 104 9.24 -3.96 6.73
CA ASN A 104 7.81 -4.26 6.84
C ASN A 104 7.02 -2.99 6.50
N HIS A 105 6.99 -2.64 5.22
CA HIS A 105 6.32 -1.44 4.72
C HIS A 105 5.07 -1.81 3.90
N CYS A 106 4.39 -0.80 3.34
CA CYS A 106 3.10 -0.95 2.67
C CYS A 106 3.11 -1.99 1.54
N ALA A 107 4.10 -1.93 0.63
CA ALA A 107 4.24 -2.94 -0.42
C ALA A 107 4.55 -4.35 0.09
N ASP A 108 5.28 -4.53 1.20
CA ASP A 108 5.48 -5.87 1.77
C ASP A 108 4.17 -6.46 2.28
N VAL A 109 3.35 -5.62 2.93
CA VAL A 109 2.03 -6.01 3.44
C VAL A 109 1.08 -6.33 2.29
N VAL A 110 1.07 -5.52 1.23
CA VAL A 110 0.26 -5.77 0.02
C VAL A 110 0.69 -7.07 -0.66
N TYR A 111 1.99 -7.28 -0.85
CA TYR A 111 2.49 -8.52 -1.45
C TYR A 111 2.14 -9.76 -0.61
N LYS A 112 2.33 -9.69 0.72
CA LYS A 112 1.90 -10.76 1.65
C LYS A 112 0.40 -11.03 1.54
N ALA A 113 -0.43 -9.99 1.48
CA ALA A 113 -1.87 -10.11 1.33
C ALA A 113 -2.24 -10.89 0.06
N ILE A 114 -1.66 -10.50 -1.08
CA ILE A 114 -1.89 -11.15 -2.38
C ILE A 114 -1.46 -12.62 -2.32
N LYS A 115 -0.25 -12.90 -1.80
CA LYS A 115 0.26 -14.27 -1.66
C LYS A 115 -0.64 -15.15 -0.79
N ILE A 116 -1.21 -14.60 0.29
CA ILE A 116 -2.13 -15.32 1.16
C ILE A 116 -3.50 -15.51 0.52
N GLY A 117 -3.91 -14.59 -0.35
CA GLY A 117 -5.17 -14.70 -1.09
C GLY A 117 -5.10 -15.53 -2.35
N LEU A 118 -3.91 -15.84 -2.87
CA LEU A 118 -3.76 -16.46 -4.17
C LEU A 118 -4.43 -17.85 -4.21
N ASN A 119 -5.23 -18.06 -5.25
CA ASN A 119 -5.82 -19.34 -5.58
C ASN A 119 -4.83 -20.21 -6.36
N GLU A 120 -4.99 -21.52 -6.29
CA GLU A 120 -4.13 -22.48 -6.99
C GLU A 120 -4.15 -22.27 -8.50
N GLY A 121 -3.00 -22.46 -9.16
CA GLY A 121 -2.88 -22.36 -10.62
C GLY A 121 -2.61 -20.95 -11.17
N PHE A 122 -2.34 -19.97 -10.30
CA PHE A 122 -2.02 -18.59 -10.68
C PHE A 122 -0.60 -18.16 -10.27
N ASP A 123 0.29 -19.10 -9.95
CA ASP A 123 1.66 -18.82 -9.50
C ASP A 123 2.44 -17.96 -10.50
N ASP A 124 2.36 -18.25 -11.80
CA ASP A 124 3.04 -17.46 -12.84
C ASP A 124 2.57 -15.99 -12.88
N LYS A 125 1.32 -15.72 -12.48
CA LYS A 125 0.77 -14.36 -12.41
C LYS A 125 1.16 -13.63 -11.14
N LEU A 126 1.51 -14.36 -10.09
CA LEU A 126 2.08 -13.76 -8.89
C LEU A 126 3.44 -13.13 -9.20
N ASP A 127 4.26 -13.79 -10.03
CA ASP A 127 5.57 -13.28 -10.43
C ASP A 127 5.50 -11.93 -11.16
N ASP A 128 4.51 -11.76 -12.05
CA ASP A 128 4.25 -10.48 -12.74
C ASP A 128 3.93 -9.35 -11.74
N ILE A 129 3.04 -9.64 -10.78
CA ILE A 129 2.64 -8.68 -9.73
C ILE A 129 3.83 -8.39 -8.81
N GLU A 130 4.59 -9.41 -8.43
CA GLU A 130 5.78 -9.28 -7.60
C GLU A 130 6.82 -8.39 -8.27
N SER A 131 7.08 -8.60 -9.56
CA SER A 131 8.02 -7.79 -10.33
C SER A 131 7.59 -6.33 -10.35
N ALA A 132 6.32 -6.04 -10.60
CA ALA A 132 5.83 -4.67 -10.63
C ALA A 132 5.90 -3.98 -9.23
N ILE A 133 5.58 -4.71 -8.16
CA ILE A 133 5.74 -4.21 -6.79
C ILE A 133 7.22 -3.98 -6.46
N LYS A 134 8.10 -4.89 -6.88
CA LYS A 134 9.55 -4.78 -6.69
C LYS A 134 10.14 -3.58 -7.43
N ASP A 135 9.76 -3.37 -8.68
CA ASP A 135 10.18 -2.21 -9.46
C ASP A 135 9.75 -0.90 -8.79
N TRP A 136 8.55 -0.86 -8.20
CA TRP A 136 8.10 0.28 -7.39
C TRP A 136 8.95 0.44 -6.13
N LYS A 137 9.24 -0.64 -5.40
CA LYS A 137 10.13 -0.61 -4.21
C LYS A 137 11.51 -0.05 -4.55
N ASP A 138 12.07 -0.41 -5.70
CA ASP A 138 13.38 0.07 -6.14
C ASP A 138 13.35 1.59 -6.43
N ARG A 139 12.26 2.11 -7.02
CA ARG A 139 12.05 3.55 -7.19
C ARG A 139 11.96 4.29 -5.85
N VAL A 140 11.22 3.73 -4.89
CA VAL A 140 11.11 4.28 -3.53
C VAL A 140 12.47 4.32 -2.84
N GLN A 141 13.21 3.21 -2.90
CA GLN A 141 14.53 3.10 -2.30
C GLN A 141 15.53 4.09 -2.94
N SER A 142 15.48 4.24 -4.27
CA SER A 142 16.28 5.26 -4.99
C SER A 142 15.93 6.68 -4.54
N HIS A 143 14.63 6.99 -4.40
CA HIS A 143 14.18 8.30 -3.93
C HIS A 143 14.63 8.62 -2.50
N ILE A 144 14.56 7.65 -1.60
CA ILE A 144 14.99 7.81 -0.19
C ILE A 144 16.51 7.99 -0.09
N THR A 145 17.28 7.40 -1.01
CA THR A 145 18.74 7.46 -1.03
C THR A 145 19.30 8.68 -1.77
N GLY A 146 18.54 9.27 -2.70
CA GLY A 146 18.79 10.59 -3.32
C GLY A 146 18.62 11.77 -2.34
N ASP A 147 18.96 13.00 -2.73
CA ASP A 147 19.17 14.19 -1.85
C ASP A 147 18.08 14.62 -0.83
N VAL A 148 18.49 15.46 0.14
CA VAL A 148 17.82 15.85 1.41
C VAL A 148 16.45 16.51 1.22
N MET A 149 15.36 15.88 1.71
CA MET A 149 14.00 16.45 1.66
C MET A 149 13.11 16.03 2.86
N TRP A 150 12.05 16.82 3.13
CA TRP A 150 11.29 16.91 4.39
C TRP A 150 9.87 16.34 4.28
N PHE A 151 9.50 15.37 5.11
CA PHE A 151 8.23 14.65 5.00
C PHE A 151 7.07 15.34 5.73
N LYS A 152 5.86 15.16 5.18
CA LYS A 152 4.61 15.33 5.92
C LYS A 152 3.81 14.04 5.75
N GLY A 153 3.82 13.17 6.77
CA GLY A 153 2.80 12.10 6.84
C GLY A 153 1.40 12.72 6.94
N PRO A 154 0.31 11.94 6.80
CA PRO A 154 -1.04 12.47 6.89
C PRO A 154 -1.18 13.24 8.20
N SER A 155 -1.26 14.57 8.11
CA SER A 155 -1.51 15.43 9.26
C SER A 155 -2.81 14.97 9.88
N THR A 156 -2.84 14.82 11.21
CA THR A 156 -4.08 14.88 11.96
C THR A 156 -4.88 16.08 11.44
N GLN A 157 -5.92 15.78 10.66
CA GLN A 157 -6.92 16.72 10.18
C GLN A 157 -6.40 17.86 9.25
N LYS A 158 -6.11 17.53 7.99
CA LYS A 158 -6.90 18.19 6.95
C LYS A 158 -8.15 17.34 6.78
N LEU A 159 -9.19 17.68 7.56
CA LEU A 159 -10.53 17.17 7.29
C LEU A 159 -10.85 17.56 5.84
N CYS A 160 -10.73 16.61 4.91
CA CYS A 160 -11.51 16.65 3.68
C CYS A 160 -12.96 16.66 4.14
N LYS A 161 -13.51 17.85 4.37
CA LYS A 161 -14.91 18.05 4.70
C LYS A 161 -15.71 17.28 3.65
N THR A 162 -16.44 16.28 4.13
CA THR A 162 -17.52 15.62 3.40
C THR A 162 -18.50 16.64 2.86
#